data_AF-A0A645H8H3-F1
#
_entry.id   AF-A0A645H8H3-F1
#
_cell.length_a   1.000
_cell.length_b   1.000
_cell.length_c   1.000
_cell.angle_alpha   90.00
_cell.angle_beta   90.00
_cell.angle_gamma   90.00
#
_symmetry.space_group_name_H-M   'P 1'
#
loop_
_entity.id
_entity.type
_entity.pdbx_description
1 polymer ?
#
loop_
_entity_poly.entity_id
_entity_poly.type
_entity_poly.pdbx_seq_one_letter_code
_entity_poly.pdbx_strand_id
1 'polypeptide(L)'
;MESGQDIFDEDYLAKIDKIKLPNTKIKLLQQLLAKVIGEIRKVNRVKGIDFSRKMQYIVDRYNDRDANDIMRSEVYEEIAEALTNLIWDVQKEFNAGDELGIDFEAKAFYDILKELCKKYDFTYPDDKLIDLSKAVKIIVDNQAKFPDWNKRDDIKSALKVDLILILDEFGYPPVERDEVYVEIFEQAENFKKNRQ
;
A
#
# COMPACT_ATOMS: atom_id res chain seq x y z
N MET A 1 -14.21 -7.66 13.18
CA MET A 1 -13.51 -7.01 12.07
C MET A 1 -14.60 -6.43 11.19
N GLU A 2 -14.89 -5.14 11.31
CA GLU A 2 -15.66 -4.43 10.30
C GLU A 2 -14.81 -4.46 9.03
N SER A 3 -15.18 -5.36 8.13
CA SER A 3 -14.48 -5.62 6.88
C SER A 3 -14.40 -4.35 6.05
N GLY A 4 -13.24 -4.09 5.42
CA GLY A 4 -13.02 -2.96 4.50
C GLY A 4 -14.06 -2.82 3.37
N GLN A 5 -14.94 -3.79 3.17
CA GLN A 5 -16.13 -3.74 2.31
C GLN A 5 -17.08 -2.57 2.62
N ASP A 6 -17.18 -2.08 3.86
CA ASP A 6 -18.11 -0.98 4.20
C ASP A 6 -17.59 0.41 3.77
N ILE A 7 -16.33 0.49 3.33
CA ILE A 7 -15.72 1.76 2.86
C ILE A 7 -15.88 1.93 1.34
N PHE A 8 -16.07 0.82 0.63
CA PHE A 8 -16.30 0.79 -0.82
C PHE A 8 -17.78 0.58 -1.11
N ASP A 9 -18.60 1.50 -0.63
CA ASP A 9 -20.02 1.53 -0.99
C ASP A 9 -20.14 1.97 -2.47
N GLU A 10 -20.35 1.01 -3.37
CA GLU A 10 -20.59 1.27 -4.80
C GLU A 10 -21.78 2.22 -4.99
N ASP A 11 -22.80 2.13 -4.13
CA ASP A 11 -23.93 3.05 -4.13
C ASP A 11 -23.51 4.46 -3.72
N TYR A 12 -22.49 4.60 -2.87
CA TYR A 12 -21.91 5.90 -2.52
C TYR A 12 -21.14 6.53 -3.68
N LEU A 13 -20.32 5.76 -4.40
CA LEU A 13 -19.68 6.24 -5.64
C LEU A 13 -20.71 6.64 -6.69
N ALA A 14 -21.77 5.84 -6.88
CA ALA A 14 -22.87 6.16 -7.78
C ALA A 14 -23.64 7.43 -7.36
N LYS A 15 -23.76 7.72 -6.07
CA LYS A 15 -24.32 8.99 -5.56
C LYS A 15 -23.41 10.16 -5.87
N ILE A 16 -22.09 10.00 -5.71
CA ILE A 16 -21.10 11.04 -6.06
C ILE A 16 -21.14 11.33 -7.57
N ASP A 17 -21.30 10.30 -8.40
CA ASP A 17 -21.30 10.46 -9.85
C ASP A 17 -22.44 11.34 -10.36
N LYS A 18 -23.61 11.26 -9.70
CA LYS A 18 -24.80 12.08 -9.98
C LYS A 18 -24.68 13.55 -9.56
N ILE A 19 -23.60 13.95 -8.88
CA ILE A 19 -23.40 15.33 -8.43
C ILE A 19 -23.04 16.21 -9.63
N LYS A 20 -23.91 17.18 -9.92
CA LYS A 20 -23.74 18.13 -11.03
C LYS A 20 -22.68 19.21 -10.78
N LEU A 21 -22.32 19.46 -9.52
CA LEU A 21 -21.34 20.47 -9.14
C LEU A 21 -19.93 19.86 -9.15
N PRO A 22 -19.06 20.22 -10.10
CA PRO A 22 -17.78 19.54 -10.33
C PRO A 22 -16.84 19.66 -9.12
N ASN A 23 -16.73 20.85 -8.53
CA ASN A 23 -15.89 21.08 -7.36
C ASN A 23 -16.32 20.24 -6.15
N THR A 24 -17.64 20.11 -5.95
CA THR A 24 -18.18 19.28 -4.87
C THR A 24 -17.90 17.80 -5.13
N LYS A 25 -18.09 17.33 -6.37
CA LYS A 25 -17.77 15.96 -6.79
C LYS A 25 -16.31 15.62 -6.51
N ILE A 26 -15.37 16.44 -7.00
CA ILE A 26 -13.93 16.24 -6.80
C ILE A 26 -13.57 16.21 -5.32
N LYS A 27 -14.07 17.15 -4.52
CA LYS A 27 -13.77 17.20 -3.08
C LYS A 27 -14.24 15.94 -2.34
N LEU A 28 -15.41 15.42 -2.68
CA LEU A 28 -15.92 14.17 -2.10
C LEU A 28 -15.11 12.95 -2.54
N LEU A 29 -14.72 12.89 -3.82
CA LEU A 29 -13.82 11.84 -4.33
C LEU A 29 -12.46 11.87 -3.63
N GLN A 30 -11.88 13.05 -3.43
CA GLN A 30 -10.63 13.22 -2.69
C GLN A 30 -10.75 12.74 -1.24
N GLN A 31 -11.85 13.08 -0.55
CA GLN A 31 -12.09 12.64 0.83
C GLN A 31 -12.26 11.12 0.93
N LEU A 32 -13.03 10.53 0.01
CA LEU A 32 -13.22 9.09 -0.06
C LEU A 32 -11.89 8.38 -0.34
N LEU A 33 -11.17 8.82 -1.37
CA LEU A 33 -9.87 8.26 -1.73
C LEU A 33 -8.87 8.36 -0.57
N ALA A 34 -8.80 9.50 0.12
CA ALA A 34 -7.93 9.67 1.29
C ALA A 34 -8.28 8.69 2.42
N LYS A 35 -9.57 8.45 2.68
CA LYS A 35 -10.03 7.47 3.67
C LYS A 35 -9.60 6.05 3.27
N VAL A 36 -9.86 5.68 2.02
CA VAL A 36 -9.52 4.37 1.46
C VAL A 36 -8.01 4.11 1.48
N ILE A 37 -7.21 5.10 1.06
CA ILE A 37 -5.74 5.05 1.14
C ILE A 37 -5.29 4.93 2.60
N GLY A 38 -5.98 5.59 3.53
CA GLY A 38 -5.74 5.44 4.96
C GLY A 38 -5.83 3.98 5.40
N GLU A 39 -6.89 3.28 5.00
CA GLU A 39 -7.08 1.87 5.33
C GLU A 39 -6.04 0.96 4.67
N ILE A 40 -5.76 1.16 3.37
CA ILE A 40 -4.77 0.31 2.71
C ILE A 40 -3.38 0.50 3.34
N ARG A 41 -3.05 1.74 3.74
CA ARG A 41 -1.77 2.07 4.38
C ARG A 41 -1.57 1.37 5.73
N LYS A 42 -2.64 1.05 6.46
CA LYS A 42 -2.55 0.30 7.74
C LYS A 42 -2.05 -1.13 7.55
N VAL A 43 -2.25 -1.69 6.36
CA VAL A 43 -1.86 -3.08 6.07
C VAL A 43 -0.72 -3.14 5.04
N ASN A 44 -0.65 -2.23 4.09
CA ASN A 44 0.41 -2.18 3.09
C ASN A 44 0.90 -0.74 2.92
N ARG A 45 1.98 -0.41 3.64
CA ARG A 45 2.52 0.96 3.67
C ARG A 45 3.04 1.38 2.31
N VAL A 46 3.71 0.49 1.59
CA VAL A 46 4.25 0.74 0.24
C VAL A 46 3.13 1.16 -0.71
N LYS A 47 2.06 0.37 -0.80
CA LYS A 47 0.91 0.70 -1.64
C LYS A 47 0.20 1.98 -1.18
N GLY A 48 0.04 2.16 0.12
CA GLY A 48 -0.53 3.39 0.67
C GLY A 48 0.25 4.66 0.27
N ILE A 49 1.59 4.58 0.25
CA ILE A 49 2.45 5.69 -0.21
C ILE A 49 2.32 5.89 -1.72
N ASP A 50 2.34 4.83 -2.51
CA ASP A 50 2.17 4.88 -3.98
C ASP A 50 0.85 5.55 -4.37
N PHE A 51 -0.27 5.10 -3.79
CA PHE A 51 -1.58 5.69 -4.04
C PHE A 51 -1.67 7.14 -3.57
N SER A 52 -1.05 7.49 -2.44
CA SER A 52 -0.97 8.88 -1.96
C SER A 52 -0.26 9.78 -2.98
N ARG A 53 0.85 9.30 -3.57
CA ARG A 53 1.60 10.03 -4.60
C ARG A 53 0.77 10.20 -5.88
N LYS A 54 0.08 9.14 -6.33
CA LYS A 54 -0.82 9.19 -7.50
C LYS A 54 -1.96 10.18 -7.30
N MET A 55 -2.58 10.17 -6.12
CA MET A 55 -3.62 11.14 -5.75
C MET A 55 -3.08 12.56 -5.81
N GLN A 56 -1.93 12.82 -5.17
CA GLN A 56 -1.32 14.15 -5.16
C GLN A 56 -1.04 14.65 -6.59
N TYR A 57 -0.50 13.79 -7.45
CA TYR A 57 -0.25 14.12 -8.85
C TYR A 57 -1.52 14.55 -9.62
N ILE A 58 -2.65 13.87 -9.39
CA ILE A 58 -3.94 14.25 -9.99
C ILE A 58 -4.40 15.62 -9.47
N VAL A 59 -4.24 15.87 -8.16
CA VAL A 59 -4.65 17.13 -7.51
C VAL A 59 -3.77 18.30 -7.92
N ASP A 60 -2.46 18.10 -8.06
CA ASP A 60 -1.54 19.15 -8.49
C ASP A 60 -1.85 19.57 -9.94
N ARG A 61 -2.10 18.59 -10.82
CA ARG A 61 -2.54 18.85 -12.20
C ARG A 61 -3.84 19.67 -12.25
N TYR A 62 -4.75 19.45 -11.30
CA TYR A 62 -5.97 20.25 -11.17
C TYR A 62 -5.66 21.70 -10.77
N ASN A 63 -4.88 21.89 -9.70
CA ASN A 63 -4.59 23.21 -9.14
C ASN A 63 -3.77 24.09 -10.11
N ASP A 64 -2.81 23.51 -10.84
CA ASP A 64 -1.95 24.24 -11.78
C ASP A 64 -2.71 24.76 -13.01
N ARG A 65 -3.83 24.13 -13.37
CA ARG A 65 -4.60 24.45 -14.59
C ARG A 65 -5.76 25.42 -14.35
N ASP A 66 -6.25 25.56 -13.12
CA ASP A 66 -7.30 26.53 -12.74
C ASP A 66 -6.84 27.99 -13.01
N ALA A 67 -5.53 28.23 -13.06
CA ALA A 67 -4.96 29.56 -13.31
C ALA A 67 -5.07 30.06 -14.76
N ASN A 68 -5.37 29.21 -15.77
CA ASN A 68 -5.09 29.56 -17.17
C ASN A 68 -6.17 29.33 -18.25
N ASP A 69 -7.32 28.66 -18.07
CA ASP A 69 -8.14 28.37 -19.28
C ASP A 69 -9.68 28.22 -19.18
N ILE A 70 -10.29 28.46 -20.35
CA ILE A 70 -11.72 28.62 -20.68
C ILE A 70 -12.39 27.24 -20.94
N MET A 71 -11.64 26.13 -20.96
CA MET A 71 -12.12 24.74 -21.15
C MET A 71 -12.51 24.01 -19.85
N ARG A 72 -13.18 24.70 -18.92
CA ARG A 72 -13.40 24.23 -17.54
C ARG A 72 -14.12 22.88 -17.42
N SER A 73 -15.15 22.59 -18.22
CA SER A 73 -16.03 21.43 -17.98
C SER A 73 -15.37 20.07 -18.26
N GLU A 74 -14.62 19.94 -19.35
CA GLU A 74 -13.98 18.66 -19.74
C GLU A 74 -12.88 18.28 -18.74
N VAL A 75 -12.11 19.26 -18.27
CA VAL A 75 -11.03 19.04 -17.28
C VAL A 75 -11.57 18.53 -15.94
N TYR A 76 -12.70 19.06 -15.46
CA TYR A 76 -13.32 18.59 -14.23
C TYR A 76 -13.77 17.13 -14.32
N GLU A 77 -14.30 16.74 -15.48
CA GLU A 77 -14.76 15.38 -15.73
C GLU A 77 -13.58 14.40 -15.79
N GLU A 78 -12.50 14.75 -16.50
CA GLU A 78 -11.26 13.96 -16.54
C GLU A 78 -10.67 13.71 -15.13
N ILE A 79 -10.67 14.73 -14.28
CA ILE A 79 -10.13 14.60 -12.91
C ILE A 79 -11.05 13.74 -12.05
N ALA A 80 -12.36 13.94 -12.14
CA ALA A 80 -13.32 13.12 -11.41
C ALA A 80 -13.21 11.66 -11.84
N GLU A 81 -13.05 11.39 -13.13
CA GLU A 81 -12.80 10.05 -13.67
C GLU A 81 -11.47 9.48 -13.15
N ALA A 82 -10.38 10.25 -13.21
CA ALA A 82 -9.08 9.81 -12.71
C ALA A 82 -9.09 9.45 -11.21
N LEU A 83 -9.76 10.26 -10.39
CA LEU A 83 -9.94 9.97 -8.96
C LEU A 83 -10.81 8.73 -8.73
N THR A 84 -11.88 8.58 -9.52
CA THR A 84 -12.78 7.41 -9.44
C THR A 84 -12.03 6.13 -9.80
N ASN A 85 -11.29 6.14 -10.91
CA ASN A 85 -10.43 5.03 -11.33
C ASN A 85 -9.38 4.69 -10.26
N LEU A 86 -8.78 5.70 -9.65
CA LEU A 86 -7.82 5.48 -8.57
C LEU A 86 -8.48 4.85 -7.34
N ILE A 87 -9.72 5.19 -6.99
CA ILE A 87 -10.47 4.53 -5.91
C ILE A 87 -10.68 3.05 -6.24
N TRP A 88 -11.09 2.72 -7.47
CA TRP A 88 -11.26 1.34 -7.92
C TRP A 88 -9.94 0.56 -7.90
N ASP A 89 -8.83 1.19 -8.27
CA ASP A 89 -7.51 0.57 -8.20
C ASP A 89 -7.11 0.23 -6.76
N VAL A 90 -7.41 1.12 -5.80
CA VAL A 90 -7.17 0.82 -4.38
C VAL A 90 -8.06 -0.33 -3.91
N GLN A 91 -9.33 -0.38 -4.35
CA GLN A 91 -10.25 -1.47 -4.03
C GLN A 91 -9.75 -2.82 -4.53
N LYS A 92 -9.24 -2.87 -5.77
CA LYS A 92 -8.66 -4.08 -6.34
C LYS A 92 -7.44 -4.55 -5.54
N GLU A 93 -6.62 -3.62 -5.06
CA GLU A 93 -5.43 -3.97 -4.28
C GLU A 93 -5.77 -4.65 -2.94
N PHE A 94 -6.95 -4.40 -2.35
CA PHE A 94 -7.40 -5.14 -1.17
C PHE A 94 -7.60 -6.65 -1.44
N ASN A 95 -7.97 -7.02 -2.67
CA ASN A 95 -8.19 -8.42 -3.06
C ASN A 95 -7.03 -9.00 -3.88
N ALA A 96 -6.01 -8.19 -4.21
CA ALA A 96 -4.89 -8.62 -5.06
C ALA A 96 -4.01 -9.72 -4.42
N GLY A 97 -4.11 -9.92 -3.10
CA GLY A 97 -3.48 -11.06 -2.41
C GLY A 97 -4.13 -12.39 -2.78
N ASP A 98 -5.46 -12.41 -2.98
CA ASP A 98 -6.21 -13.64 -3.24
C ASP A 98 -5.81 -14.27 -4.59
N GLU A 99 -5.55 -13.43 -5.61
CA GLU A 99 -5.06 -13.88 -6.92
C GLU A 99 -3.67 -14.54 -6.84
N LEU A 100 -2.87 -14.16 -5.86
CA LEU A 100 -1.54 -14.72 -5.59
C LEU A 100 -1.57 -15.86 -4.56
N GLY A 101 -2.74 -16.19 -4.00
CA GLY A 101 -2.90 -17.19 -2.95
C GLY A 101 -2.21 -16.81 -1.63
N ILE A 102 -2.12 -15.50 -1.33
CA ILE A 102 -1.52 -14.97 -0.10
C ILE A 102 -2.47 -14.02 0.62
N ASP A 103 -2.41 -14.01 1.95
CA ASP A 103 -3.19 -13.05 2.72
C ASP A 103 -2.66 -11.62 2.53
N PHE A 104 -3.48 -10.65 2.94
CA PHE A 104 -3.20 -9.24 2.70
C PHE A 104 -1.95 -8.72 3.44
N GLU A 105 -1.55 -9.36 4.54
CA GLU A 105 -0.32 -9.02 5.26
C GLU A 105 0.93 -9.58 4.54
N ALA A 106 0.86 -10.83 4.05
CA ALA A 106 1.91 -11.43 3.23
C ALA A 106 2.08 -10.66 1.91
N LYS A 107 0.97 -10.14 1.34
CA LYS A 107 1.00 -9.27 0.17
C LYS A 107 1.81 -7.98 0.42
N ALA A 108 1.76 -7.41 1.61
CA ALA A 108 2.56 -6.24 1.94
C ALA A 108 4.06 -6.53 1.91
N PHE A 109 4.48 -7.67 2.46
CA PHE A 109 5.89 -8.09 2.37
C PHE A 109 6.30 -8.42 0.93
N TYR A 110 5.42 -9.05 0.16
CA TYR A 110 5.63 -9.27 -1.27
C TYR A 110 5.90 -7.97 -2.01
N ASP A 111 5.08 -6.93 -1.78
CA ASP A 111 5.26 -5.64 -2.44
C ASP A 111 6.55 -4.93 -2.02
N ILE A 112 6.92 -5.01 -0.74
CA ILE A 112 8.20 -4.47 -0.25
C ILE A 112 9.36 -5.16 -0.96
N LEU A 113 9.40 -6.49 -0.94
CA LEU A 113 10.48 -7.25 -1.60
C LEU A 113 10.51 -6.94 -3.11
N LYS A 114 9.36 -6.87 -3.77
CA LYS A 114 9.26 -6.50 -5.20
C LYS A 114 9.76 -5.08 -5.49
N GLU A 115 9.49 -4.13 -4.61
CA GLU A 115 9.99 -2.76 -4.73
C GLU A 115 11.51 -2.71 -4.56
N LEU A 116 12.06 -3.51 -3.64
CA LEU A 116 13.50 -3.64 -3.46
C LEU A 116 14.19 -4.27 -4.68
N CYS A 117 13.60 -5.30 -5.30
CA CYS A 117 14.08 -5.85 -6.58
C CYS A 117 14.22 -4.76 -7.63
N LYS A 118 13.19 -3.89 -7.78
CA LYS A 118 13.21 -2.77 -8.73
C LYS A 118 14.25 -1.72 -8.36
N LYS A 119 14.37 -1.38 -7.07
CA LYS A 119 15.26 -0.33 -6.56
C LYS A 119 16.74 -0.67 -6.78
N TYR A 120 17.10 -1.94 -6.66
CA TYR A 120 18.48 -2.41 -6.83
C TYR A 120 18.71 -3.15 -8.15
N ASP A 121 17.76 -3.05 -9.09
CA ASP A 121 17.85 -3.57 -10.45
C ASP A 121 18.22 -5.06 -10.54
N PHE A 122 17.55 -5.88 -9.73
CA PHE A 122 17.70 -7.33 -9.81
C PHE A 122 16.36 -8.03 -10.08
N THR A 123 16.43 -9.16 -10.78
CA THR A 123 15.27 -10.00 -11.07
C THR A 123 15.22 -11.15 -10.08
N TYR A 124 14.04 -11.36 -9.51
CA TYR A 124 13.75 -12.49 -8.64
C TYR A 124 12.42 -13.13 -9.07
N PRO A 125 12.32 -14.46 -9.16
CA PRO A 125 11.10 -15.13 -9.63
C PRO A 125 9.88 -14.79 -8.76
N ASP A 126 8.75 -14.45 -9.39
CA ASP A 126 7.52 -14.02 -8.70
C ASP A 126 6.92 -15.15 -7.83
N ASP A 127 7.05 -16.41 -8.24
CA ASP A 127 6.65 -17.60 -7.48
C ASP A 127 7.47 -17.75 -6.18
N LYS A 128 8.79 -17.58 -6.26
CA LYS A 128 9.64 -17.58 -5.08
C LYS A 128 9.39 -16.39 -4.17
N LEU A 129 9.05 -15.23 -4.74
CA LEU A 129 8.72 -14.01 -3.99
C LEU A 129 7.46 -14.21 -3.13
N ILE A 130 6.48 -14.97 -3.64
CA ILE A 130 5.25 -15.35 -2.93
C ILE A 130 5.58 -16.23 -1.73
N ASP A 131 6.42 -17.26 -1.90
CA ASP A 131 6.75 -18.15 -0.78
C ASP A 131 7.66 -17.48 0.25
N LEU A 132 8.59 -16.65 -0.21
CA LEU A 132 9.43 -15.83 0.65
C LEU A 132 8.60 -14.84 1.48
N SER A 133 7.59 -14.19 0.90
CA SER A 133 6.75 -13.25 1.65
C SER A 133 5.95 -13.92 2.76
N LYS A 134 5.46 -15.16 2.53
CA LYS A 134 4.84 -16.00 3.57
C LYS A 134 5.83 -16.34 4.69
N ALA A 135 7.06 -16.71 4.33
CA ALA A 135 8.10 -17.03 5.31
C ALA A 135 8.48 -15.80 6.16
N VAL A 136 8.68 -14.64 5.53
CA VAL A 136 8.93 -13.36 6.21
C VAL A 136 7.80 -13.02 7.18
N LYS A 137 6.53 -13.21 6.76
CA LYS A 137 5.38 -13.00 7.65
C LYS A 137 5.45 -13.86 8.90
N ILE A 138 5.79 -15.15 8.78
CA ILE A 138 5.91 -16.06 9.92
C ILE A 138 6.98 -15.59 10.90
N ILE A 139 8.15 -15.18 10.39
CA ILE A 139 9.26 -14.68 11.22
C ILE A 139 8.82 -13.41 11.96
N VAL A 140 8.21 -12.46 11.24
CA VAL A 140 7.71 -11.22 11.82
C VAL A 140 6.64 -11.50 12.88
N ASP A 141 5.64 -12.34 12.60
CA ASP A 141 4.59 -12.69 13.56
C ASP A 141 5.17 -13.37 14.81
N ASN A 142 6.25 -14.14 14.69
CA ASN A 142 6.91 -14.76 15.83
C ASN A 142 7.62 -13.73 16.73
N GLN A 143 8.32 -12.76 16.15
CA GLN A 143 9.03 -11.73 16.90
C GLN A 143 8.08 -10.62 17.40
N ALA A 144 7.02 -10.32 16.64
CA ALA A 144 6.06 -9.27 16.99
C ALA A 144 5.15 -9.61 18.17
N LYS A 145 5.13 -10.88 18.61
CA LYS A 145 4.42 -11.35 19.82
C LYS A 145 4.92 -10.69 21.10
N PHE A 146 6.16 -10.22 21.14
CA PHE A 146 6.70 -9.59 22.34
C PHE A 146 6.21 -8.13 22.50
N PRO A 147 5.82 -7.71 23.73
CA PRO A 147 5.55 -6.31 24.03
C PRO A 147 6.76 -5.43 23.72
N ASP A 148 6.52 -4.23 23.17
CA ASP A 148 7.57 -3.27 22.80
C ASP A 148 8.77 -3.83 22.00
N TRP A 149 8.58 -4.91 21.21
CA TRP A 149 9.65 -5.52 20.43
C TRP A 149 10.41 -4.50 19.55
N ASN A 150 9.71 -3.47 19.05
CA ASN A 150 10.27 -2.40 18.23
C ASN A 150 11.15 -1.40 19.01
N LYS A 151 11.22 -1.48 20.33
CA LYS A 151 12.15 -0.69 21.18
C LYS A 151 13.32 -1.54 21.71
N ARG A 152 13.32 -2.84 21.40
CA ARG A 152 14.27 -3.82 21.91
C ARG A 152 15.28 -4.18 20.85
N ASP A 153 16.52 -3.71 21.02
CA ASP A 153 17.60 -3.93 20.07
C ASP A 153 17.99 -5.40 19.94
N ASP A 154 17.85 -6.19 21.01
CA ASP A 154 18.09 -7.62 21.01
C ASP A 154 17.09 -8.37 20.11
N ILE A 155 15.80 -8.02 20.20
CA ILE A 155 14.75 -8.62 19.35
C ILE A 155 14.90 -8.17 17.90
N LYS A 156 15.20 -6.89 17.64
CA LYS A 156 15.46 -6.40 16.27
C LYS A 156 16.66 -7.08 15.64
N SER A 157 17.72 -7.29 16.41
CA SER A 157 18.93 -7.96 15.93
C SER A 157 18.66 -9.43 15.63
N ALA A 158 17.92 -10.13 16.49
CA ALA A 158 17.49 -11.50 16.23
C ALA A 158 16.61 -11.60 14.97
N LEU A 159 15.61 -10.73 14.85
CA LEU A 159 14.76 -10.65 13.67
C LEU A 159 15.57 -10.36 12.39
N LYS A 160 16.57 -9.47 12.47
CA LYS A 160 17.47 -9.18 11.33
C LYS A 160 18.24 -10.41 10.90
N VAL A 161 18.79 -11.17 11.85
CA VAL A 161 19.51 -12.43 11.57
C VAL A 161 18.57 -13.45 10.93
N ASP A 162 17.37 -13.64 11.50
CA ASP A 162 16.37 -14.55 10.96
C ASP A 162 15.99 -14.17 9.51
N LEU A 163 15.84 -12.87 9.23
CA LEU A 163 15.59 -12.37 7.88
C LEU A 163 16.78 -12.59 6.94
N ILE A 164 18.02 -12.40 7.38
CA ILE A 164 19.20 -12.68 6.55
C ILE A 164 19.22 -14.17 6.14
N LEU A 165 18.98 -15.06 7.11
CA LEU A 165 18.98 -16.50 6.87
C LEU A 165 17.87 -16.92 5.90
N ILE A 166 16.64 -16.40 6.06
CA ILE A 166 15.54 -16.76 5.16
C ILE A 166 15.73 -16.20 3.75
N LEU A 167 16.28 -14.99 3.62
CA LEU A 167 16.57 -14.41 2.30
C LEU A 167 17.62 -15.23 1.57
N ASP A 168 18.67 -15.67 2.28
CA ASP A 168 19.71 -16.54 1.75
C ASP A 168 19.17 -17.93 1.36
N GLU A 169 18.36 -18.55 2.22
CA GLU A 169 17.72 -19.86 1.94
C GLU A 169 16.87 -19.84 0.67
N PHE A 170 16.15 -18.73 0.45
CA PHE A 170 15.32 -18.53 -0.74
C PHE A 170 16.13 -18.03 -1.96
N GLY A 171 17.44 -17.81 -1.81
CA GLY A 171 18.31 -17.29 -2.86
C GLY A 171 17.95 -15.87 -3.31
N TYR A 172 17.33 -15.09 -2.42
CA TYR A 172 17.08 -13.68 -2.66
C TYR A 172 18.42 -12.94 -2.67
N PRO A 173 18.74 -12.15 -3.72
CA PRO A 173 20.06 -11.54 -3.86
C PRO A 173 20.48 -10.80 -2.59
N PRO A 174 21.73 -10.98 -2.13
CA PRO A 174 22.19 -10.36 -0.90
C PRO A 174 22.16 -8.85 -1.08
N VAL A 175 21.31 -8.20 -0.30
CA VAL A 175 21.26 -6.75 -0.27
C VAL A 175 22.11 -6.30 0.91
N GLU A 176 23.30 -5.76 0.62
CA GLU A 176 24.23 -5.23 1.64
C GLU A 176 23.69 -4.00 2.39
N ARG A 177 22.46 -3.57 2.06
CA ARG A 177 21.85 -2.36 2.60
C ARG A 177 20.90 -2.72 3.72
N ASP A 178 21.20 -2.18 4.90
CA ASP A 178 20.33 -2.26 6.06
C ASP A 178 18.89 -1.76 5.80
N GLU A 179 18.74 -0.91 4.79
CA GLU A 179 17.47 -0.35 4.30
C GLU A 179 16.42 -1.43 3.95
N VAL A 180 16.83 -2.60 3.47
CA VAL A 180 15.91 -3.73 3.18
C VAL A 180 15.16 -4.17 4.42
N TYR A 181 15.88 -4.28 5.54
CA TYR A 181 15.30 -4.71 6.80
C TYR A 181 14.47 -3.59 7.43
N VAL A 182 14.83 -2.33 7.18
CA VAL A 182 14.07 -1.17 7.66
C VAL A 182 12.63 -1.20 7.14
N GLU A 183 12.42 -1.38 5.84
CA GLU A 183 11.06 -1.40 5.27
C GLU A 183 10.22 -2.57 5.84
N ILE A 184 10.84 -3.75 5.99
CA ILE A 184 10.18 -4.92 6.60
C ILE A 184 9.82 -4.64 8.07
N PHE A 185 10.71 -4.00 8.83
CA PHE A 185 10.47 -3.65 10.24
C PHE A 185 9.40 -2.57 10.39
N GLU A 186 9.42 -1.54 9.55
CA GLU A 186 8.40 -0.50 9.55
C GLU A 186 7.03 -1.09 9.23
N GLN A 187 6.97 -2.05 8.29
CA GLN A 187 5.74 -2.77 7.97
C GLN A 187 5.27 -3.66 9.12
N ALA A 188 6.18 -4.38 9.78
CA ALA A 188 5.88 -5.17 10.97
C ALA A 188 5.32 -4.32 12.12
N GLU A 189 5.92 -3.14 12.35
CA GLU A 189 5.45 -2.19 13.36
C GLU A 189 4.07 -1.62 13.00
N ASN A 190 3.85 -1.33 11.72
CA ASN A 190 2.56 -0.85 11.21
C ASN A 190 1.44 -1.86 11.49
N PHE A 191 1.67 -3.16 11.27
CA PHE A 191 0.70 -4.20 11.63
C PHE A 191 0.37 -4.19 13.12
N LYS A 192 1.40 -4.13 13.98
CA LYS A 192 1.19 -4.13 15.43
C LYS A 192 0.38 -2.91 15.90
N LYS A 193 0.61 -1.74 15.31
CA LYS A 193 -0.13 -0.51 15.65
C LYS A 193 -1.61 -0.58 15.25
N ASN A 194 -1.93 -1.26 14.16
CA ASN A 194 -3.29 -1.29 13.59
C ASN A 194 -4.06 -2.59 13.91
N ARG A 195 -3.45 -3.57 14.59
CA ARG A 195 -4.11 -4.77 15.14
C ARG A 195 -4.79 -4.54 16.50
N GLN A 196 -4.63 -3.36 17.13
CA GLN A 196 -5.24 -3.00 18.42
C GLN A 196 -6.61 -2.33 18.28
#